data_AF-A0A1Z8XSB9-F1
#
_entry.id   AF-A0A1Z8XSB9-F1
#
_cell.length_a   1.000
_cell.length_b   1.000
_cell.length_c   1.000
_cell.angle_alpha   90.00
_cell.angle_beta   90.00
_cell.angle_gamma   90.00
#
_symmetry.space_group_name_H-M   'P 1'
#
loop_
_entity.id
_entity.type
_entity.pdbx_description
1 polymer ?
#
loop_
_entity_poly.entity_id
_entity_poly.type
_entity_poly.pdbx_seq_one_letter_code
_entity_poly.pdbx_strand_id
1 'polypeptide(L)'
;MKIKLTLLGILVSMGVVSAQTATTKPVGYHTETAKGNAFTLMGVNVGNAIAAAGEFDADAATDNDADFTALLDDGVNYTVQNITSGASASVTGFDATSLTTDLAVSSGDSYEIRADVTVGSLFGADNSAGLGAGNASSADVVWIPTSDGFSQIFYDDGLGFPPRPAGWRAIGAGAADQAGTSVPFTAGIFVQRRQAADLDIVFVGHVRTEATSFSVDSGFNFLNRVLPVGVALADTGIENFIAKGNNGAGDLIWSPDGNGGYAQYYYTDGGGFPPASKGWKAVGAGDADKGGETLASGYAIQRKGDAGSVSVAIPNGLDL
;
A
#
# COMPACT_ATOMS: atom_id res chain seq x y z
N MET A 1 -45.52 -34.04 54.52
CA MET A 1 -44.99 -34.22 53.15
C MET A 1 -44.64 -32.84 52.59
N LYS A 2 -43.62 -32.77 51.72
CA LYS A 2 -42.87 -31.57 51.19
C LYS A 2 -41.54 -31.37 51.92
N ILE A 3 -40.54 -32.21 51.66
CA ILE A 3 -39.55 -32.18 50.56
C ILE A 3 -38.61 -30.97 50.69
N LYS A 4 -37.39 -31.24 51.18
CA LYS A 4 -36.19 -30.42 51.02
C LYS A 4 -35.74 -30.52 49.57
N LEU A 5 -35.46 -29.40 48.90
CA LEU A 5 -34.74 -29.39 47.64
C LEU A 5 -33.57 -28.41 47.74
N THR A 6 -32.39 -29.02 47.81
CA THR A 6 -31.07 -28.39 47.74
C THR A 6 -30.89 -27.82 46.33
N LEU A 7 -30.68 -26.51 46.20
CA LEU A 7 -30.36 -25.89 44.91
C LEU A 7 -28.83 -25.73 44.82
N LEU A 8 -28.21 -26.63 44.06
CA LEU A 8 -26.82 -26.54 43.63
C LEU A 8 -26.79 -25.60 42.42
N GLY A 9 -26.38 -24.34 42.64
CA GLY A 9 -26.20 -23.36 41.57
C GLY A 9 -24.88 -23.60 40.86
N ILE A 10 -24.94 -24.12 39.64
CA ILE A 10 -23.82 -24.21 38.70
C ILE A 10 -23.35 -22.79 38.38
N LEU A 11 -22.11 -22.46 38.74
CA LEU A 11 -21.42 -21.26 38.32
C LEU A 11 -21.03 -21.46 36.84
N VAL A 12 -21.85 -20.97 35.92
CA VAL A 12 -21.45 -20.83 34.52
C VAL A 12 -20.48 -19.65 34.47
N SER A 13 -19.19 -19.95 34.33
CA SER A 13 -18.20 -18.96 33.90
C SER A 13 -18.59 -18.52 32.50
N MET A 14 -19.24 -17.35 32.39
CA MET A 14 -19.34 -16.65 31.13
C MET A 14 -17.90 -16.26 30.77
N GLY A 15 -17.29 -16.99 29.85
CA GLY A 15 -16.10 -16.52 29.16
C GLY A 15 -16.48 -15.19 28.53
N VAL A 16 -15.79 -14.13 28.95
CA VAL A 16 -15.77 -12.89 28.19
C VAL A 16 -15.12 -13.24 26.85
N VAL A 17 -15.95 -13.54 25.86
CA VAL A 17 -15.53 -13.43 24.47
C VAL A 17 -15.36 -11.93 24.25
N SER A 18 -14.11 -11.46 24.33
CA SER A 18 -13.76 -10.14 23.85
C SER A 18 -14.15 -10.09 22.38
N ALA A 19 -15.22 -9.37 22.07
CA ALA A 19 -15.70 -9.23 20.71
C ALA A 19 -14.67 -8.44 19.89
N GLN A 20 -14.05 -9.07 18.88
CA GLN A 20 -13.32 -8.40 17.82
C GLN A 20 -14.31 -7.61 16.96
N THR A 21 -14.57 -6.35 17.30
CA THR A 21 -15.33 -5.45 16.43
C THR A 21 -14.45 -4.94 15.30
N ALA A 22 -14.56 -5.56 14.11
CA ALA A 22 -14.15 -4.92 12.87
C ALA A 22 -15.01 -3.66 12.66
N THR A 23 -14.48 -2.49 13.00
CA THR A 23 -15.14 -1.22 12.69
C THR A 23 -15.05 -0.97 11.19
N THR A 24 -16.20 -0.74 10.54
CA THR A 24 -16.25 -0.38 9.12
C THR A 24 -15.64 1.00 8.92
N LYS A 25 -14.40 1.06 8.44
CA LYS A 25 -13.76 2.31 8.02
C LYS A 25 -14.43 2.90 6.77
N PRO A 26 -14.37 4.22 6.55
CA PRO A 26 -14.96 4.86 5.39
C PRO A 26 -14.50 4.19 4.09
N VAL A 27 -15.46 3.99 3.19
CA VAL A 27 -15.21 3.55 1.81
C VAL A 27 -15.04 4.80 0.97
N GLY A 28 -13.93 4.89 0.26
CA GLY A 28 -13.60 5.99 -0.62
C GLY A 28 -13.52 5.53 -2.06
N TYR A 29 -13.56 6.51 -2.97
CA TYR A 29 -13.12 6.32 -4.34
C TYR A 29 -12.07 7.36 -4.69
N HIS A 30 -11.12 6.98 -5.52
CA HIS A 30 -10.02 7.81 -5.96
C HIS A 30 -9.76 7.55 -7.44
N THR A 31 -9.66 8.61 -8.22
CA THR A 31 -9.47 8.52 -9.66
C THR A 31 -8.04 8.88 -10.02
N GLU A 32 -7.44 8.03 -10.83
CA GLU A 32 -6.07 8.15 -11.30
C GLU A 32 -6.04 8.09 -12.82
N THR A 33 -5.34 9.02 -13.46
CA THR A 33 -5.30 9.10 -14.93
C THR A 33 -4.03 8.47 -15.48
N ALA A 34 -4.17 7.34 -16.16
CA ALA A 34 -3.07 6.73 -16.92
C ALA A 34 -2.91 7.47 -18.25
N LYS A 35 -1.79 8.18 -18.39
CA LYS A 35 -1.51 9.02 -19.58
C LYS A 35 -1.22 8.17 -20.81
N GLY A 36 -1.81 8.54 -21.95
CA GLY A 36 -1.63 7.84 -23.21
C GLY A 36 -0.16 7.80 -23.64
N ASN A 37 0.27 6.66 -24.19
CA ASN A 37 1.65 6.39 -24.60
C ASN A 37 2.72 6.66 -23.52
N ALA A 38 2.39 6.47 -22.24
CA ALA A 38 3.28 6.79 -21.14
C ALA A 38 3.28 5.72 -20.03
N PHE A 39 4.28 5.83 -19.15
CA PHE A 39 4.31 5.14 -17.86
C PHE A 39 3.81 6.10 -16.79
N THR A 40 2.73 5.73 -16.12
CA THR A 40 2.16 6.52 -15.02
C THR A 40 2.37 5.77 -13.71
N LEU A 41 3.11 6.36 -12.77
CA LEU A 41 3.20 5.87 -11.40
C LEU A 41 1.95 6.29 -10.63
N MET A 42 1.31 5.35 -9.96
CA MET A 42 0.05 5.55 -9.24
C MET A 42 0.09 4.86 -7.88
N GLY A 43 -0.54 5.47 -6.89
CA GLY A 43 -0.75 4.87 -5.58
C GLY A 43 -2.11 4.19 -5.49
N VAL A 44 -2.13 2.96 -4.99
CA VAL A 44 -3.38 2.24 -4.70
C VAL A 44 -3.88 2.63 -3.31
N ASN A 45 -4.47 3.82 -3.18
CA ASN A 45 -4.90 4.40 -1.89
C ASN A 45 -6.18 3.78 -1.29
N VAL A 46 -6.51 2.55 -1.70
CA VAL A 46 -7.67 1.80 -1.19
C VAL A 46 -7.25 0.37 -0.86
N GLY A 47 -7.88 -0.21 0.16
CA GLY A 47 -7.63 -1.58 0.57
C GLY A 47 -8.91 -2.38 0.76
N ASN A 48 -8.75 -3.67 1.05
CA ASN A 48 -9.85 -4.52 1.49
C ASN A 48 -10.28 -4.19 2.92
N ALA A 49 -11.42 -4.72 3.33
CA ALA A 49 -11.92 -4.62 4.70
C ALA A 49 -10.93 -5.25 5.71
N ILE A 50 -11.07 -4.89 6.98
CA ILE A 50 -10.35 -5.53 8.09
C ILE A 50 -10.83 -6.98 8.16
N ALA A 51 -9.89 -7.92 8.01
CA ALA A 51 -10.14 -9.35 8.18
C ALA A 51 -10.05 -9.75 9.66
N ALA A 52 -9.07 -9.19 10.38
CA ALA A 52 -8.90 -9.39 11.83
C ALA A 52 -8.29 -8.15 12.47
N ALA A 53 -8.57 -7.93 13.75
CA ALA A 53 -7.96 -6.88 14.56
C ALA A 53 -7.95 -7.30 16.03
N GLY A 54 -6.95 -6.84 16.78
CA GLY A 54 -6.76 -7.21 18.18
C GLY A 54 -5.54 -6.54 18.79
N GLU A 55 -5.03 -7.14 19.87
CA GLU A 55 -3.80 -6.75 20.54
C GLU A 55 -2.86 -7.95 20.63
N PHE A 56 -1.56 -7.74 20.44
CA PHE A 56 -0.59 -8.82 20.62
C PHE A 56 -0.34 -9.05 22.12
N ASP A 57 -0.37 -10.31 22.55
CA ASP A 57 -0.16 -10.69 23.95
C ASP A 57 1.32 -10.72 24.36
N ALA A 58 2.23 -10.76 23.39
CA ALA A 58 3.65 -10.99 23.63
C ALA A 58 4.51 -10.11 22.72
N ASP A 59 5.82 -10.14 22.96
CA ASP A 59 6.84 -9.59 22.04
C ASP A 59 7.03 -10.53 20.82
N ALA A 60 5.92 -11.03 20.30
CA ALA A 60 5.76 -11.90 19.14
C ALA A 60 4.35 -11.65 18.56
N ALA A 61 4.15 -11.92 17.28
CA ALA A 61 2.88 -11.71 16.59
C ALA A 61 1.84 -12.79 16.98
N THR A 62 1.49 -12.82 18.27
CA THR A 62 0.59 -13.80 18.88
C THR A 62 -0.55 -13.10 19.62
N ASP A 63 -1.77 -13.59 19.42
CA ASP A 63 -2.99 -13.17 20.09
C ASP A 63 -3.74 -14.45 20.50
N ASN A 64 -3.77 -14.74 21.79
CA ASN A 64 -4.37 -15.95 22.36
C ASN A 64 -5.91 -15.89 22.38
N ASP A 65 -6.47 -14.70 22.21
CA ASP A 65 -7.91 -14.48 22.15
C ASP A 65 -8.43 -14.52 20.69
N ALA A 66 -7.54 -14.59 19.70
CA ALA A 66 -7.87 -14.75 18.29
C ALA A 66 -7.97 -16.21 17.83
N ASP A 67 -8.70 -16.42 16.72
CA ASP A 67 -8.64 -17.64 15.90
C ASP A 67 -8.38 -17.24 14.43
N PHE A 68 -7.12 -17.03 14.06
CA PHE A 68 -6.78 -16.62 12.68
C PHE A 68 -7.14 -17.69 11.66
N THR A 69 -7.24 -18.97 12.04
CA THR A 69 -7.70 -20.02 11.10
C THR A 69 -9.18 -19.94 10.78
N ALA A 70 -9.97 -19.27 11.62
CA ALA A 70 -11.37 -18.96 11.35
C ALA A 70 -11.56 -17.59 10.67
N LEU A 71 -10.60 -16.67 10.80
CA LEU A 71 -10.69 -15.29 10.29
C LEU A 71 -9.99 -15.08 8.95
N LEU A 72 -8.98 -15.88 8.64
CA LEU A 72 -8.14 -15.76 7.44
C LEU A 72 -8.30 -16.99 6.55
N ASP A 73 -8.28 -16.77 5.24
CA ASP A 73 -8.42 -17.82 4.23
C ASP A 73 -7.04 -18.27 3.73
N ASP A 74 -6.86 -19.59 3.62
CA ASP A 74 -5.63 -20.14 3.07
C ASP A 74 -5.47 -19.78 1.57
N GLY A 75 -4.24 -19.46 1.16
CA GLY A 75 -3.92 -18.99 -0.19
C GLY A 75 -4.27 -17.51 -0.49
N VAL A 76 -4.76 -16.75 0.49
CA VAL A 76 -4.93 -15.29 0.39
C VAL A 76 -3.69 -14.58 0.96
N ASN A 77 -3.19 -13.58 0.24
CA ASN A 77 -2.09 -12.75 0.74
C ASN A 77 -2.65 -11.70 1.70
N TYR A 78 -2.09 -11.64 2.91
CA TYR A 78 -2.48 -10.68 3.93
C TYR A 78 -1.31 -9.78 4.31
N THR A 79 -1.64 -8.55 4.67
CA THR A 79 -0.76 -7.62 5.36
C THR A 79 -1.27 -7.42 6.78
N VAL A 80 -0.37 -7.53 7.75
CA VAL A 80 -0.60 -7.10 9.13
C VAL A 80 0.06 -5.75 9.37
N GLN A 81 -0.66 -4.84 10.03
CA GLN A 81 -0.16 -3.55 10.48
C GLN A 81 -0.20 -3.50 12.00
N ASN A 82 0.91 -3.09 12.62
CA ASN A 82 0.97 -2.64 14.00
C ASN A 82 0.46 -1.19 14.04
N ILE A 83 -0.70 -0.98 14.66
CA ILE A 83 -1.36 0.33 14.72
C ILE A 83 -0.64 1.27 15.69
N THR A 84 0.02 0.73 16.72
CA THR A 84 0.80 1.51 17.68
C THR A 84 2.02 2.15 17.02
N SER A 85 2.77 1.38 16.21
CA SER A 85 4.01 1.86 15.56
C SER A 85 3.82 2.35 14.12
N GLY A 86 2.69 2.03 13.49
CA GLY A 86 2.43 2.26 12.06
C GLY A 86 3.18 1.31 11.12
N ALA A 87 4.03 0.42 11.66
CA ALA A 87 4.77 -0.56 10.87
C ALA A 87 3.85 -1.64 10.28
N SER A 88 4.22 -2.18 9.13
CA SER A 88 3.47 -3.23 8.46
C SER A 88 4.39 -4.25 7.81
N ALA A 89 3.93 -5.50 7.74
CA ALA A 89 4.61 -6.55 7.01
C ALA A 89 3.62 -7.56 6.42
N SER A 90 4.07 -8.33 5.44
CA SER A 90 3.30 -9.44 4.89
C SER A 90 3.16 -10.55 5.93
N VAL A 91 2.00 -11.21 5.91
CA VAL A 91 1.75 -12.46 6.64
C VAL A 91 2.14 -13.62 5.72
N THR A 92 3.11 -14.42 6.13
CA THR A 92 3.61 -15.56 5.34
C THR A 92 3.06 -16.91 5.82
N GLY A 93 2.34 -16.90 6.93
CA GLY A 93 1.62 -18.05 7.48
C GLY A 93 0.88 -17.66 8.76
N PHE A 94 -0.06 -18.51 9.20
CA PHE A 94 -0.80 -18.31 10.45
C PHE A 94 -1.26 -19.66 11.01
N ASP A 95 -1.41 -19.72 12.34
CA ASP A 95 -2.21 -20.73 13.03
C ASP A 95 -3.32 -20.03 13.83
N ALA A 96 -4.01 -20.73 14.73
CA ALA A 96 -5.14 -20.14 15.45
C ALA A 96 -4.75 -18.85 16.20
N THR A 97 -3.57 -18.79 16.80
CA THR A 97 -3.19 -17.72 17.73
C THR A 97 -1.93 -16.97 17.34
N SER A 98 -1.29 -17.33 16.22
CA SER A 98 -0.03 -16.73 15.80
C SER A 98 0.03 -16.43 14.31
N LEU A 99 0.74 -15.35 13.97
CA LEU A 99 1.10 -14.98 12.61
C LEU A 99 2.60 -15.21 12.41
N THR A 100 2.95 -15.74 11.24
CA THR A 100 4.33 -15.71 10.74
C THR A 100 4.51 -14.44 9.92
N THR A 101 5.35 -13.52 10.41
CA THR A 101 5.60 -12.22 9.79
C THR A 101 6.91 -11.64 10.32
N ASP A 102 7.55 -10.76 9.54
CA ASP A 102 8.75 -10.01 9.94
C ASP A 102 8.41 -8.70 10.66
N LEU A 103 7.14 -8.50 11.05
CA LEU A 103 6.69 -7.33 11.79
C LEU A 103 7.32 -7.29 13.19
N ALA A 104 7.99 -6.20 13.52
CA ALA A 104 8.39 -5.92 14.90
C ALA A 104 7.16 -5.56 15.74
N VAL A 105 6.95 -6.29 16.84
CA VAL A 105 5.79 -6.13 17.74
C VAL A 105 6.23 -6.21 19.20
N SER A 106 5.48 -5.57 20.08
CA SER A 106 5.60 -5.66 21.54
C SER A 106 4.26 -6.08 22.16
N SER A 107 4.31 -6.66 23.36
CA SER A 107 3.10 -6.97 24.11
C SER A 107 2.24 -5.71 24.33
N GLY A 108 0.95 -5.81 24.02
CA GLY A 108 -0.03 -4.72 24.07
C GLY A 108 -0.11 -3.89 22.78
N ASP A 109 0.68 -4.17 21.75
CA ASP A 109 0.55 -3.49 20.46
C ASP A 109 -0.76 -3.89 19.76
N SER A 110 -1.56 -2.88 19.38
CA SER A 110 -2.78 -3.13 18.60
C SER A 110 -2.43 -3.44 17.14
N TYR A 111 -3.20 -4.31 16.49
CA TYR A 111 -2.99 -4.70 15.10
C TYR A 111 -4.26 -4.71 14.26
N GLU A 112 -4.08 -4.56 12.94
CA GLU A 112 -5.09 -4.86 11.92
C GLU A 112 -4.50 -5.74 10.82
N ILE A 113 -5.29 -6.72 10.36
CA ILE A 113 -4.96 -7.60 9.24
C ILE A 113 -5.95 -7.33 8.10
N ARG A 114 -5.43 -7.19 6.89
CA ARG A 114 -6.24 -7.00 5.67
C ARG A 114 -5.69 -7.87 4.56
N ALA A 115 -6.59 -8.41 3.74
CA ALA A 115 -6.18 -9.04 2.49
C ALA A 115 -5.58 -7.97 1.57
N ASP A 116 -4.51 -8.31 0.87
CA ASP A 116 -3.95 -7.46 -0.16
C ASP A 116 -4.93 -7.33 -1.32
N VAL A 117 -4.92 -6.18 -1.98
CA VAL A 117 -5.70 -5.98 -3.20
C VAL A 117 -5.03 -6.74 -4.35
N THR A 118 -5.82 -7.24 -5.28
CA THR A 118 -5.34 -7.97 -6.45
C THR A 118 -5.56 -7.18 -7.73
N VAL A 119 -4.83 -7.53 -8.80
CA VAL A 119 -5.06 -6.99 -10.15
C VAL A 119 -6.54 -7.06 -10.54
N GLY A 120 -7.19 -8.21 -10.32
CA GLY A 120 -8.60 -8.41 -10.61
C GLY A 120 -9.53 -7.54 -9.76
N SER A 121 -9.18 -7.26 -8.50
CA SER A 121 -9.97 -6.35 -7.66
C SER A 121 -9.83 -4.88 -8.07
N LEU A 122 -8.65 -4.47 -8.54
CA LEU A 122 -8.36 -3.08 -8.90
C LEU A 122 -8.84 -2.72 -10.30
N PHE A 123 -8.67 -3.64 -11.25
CA PHE A 123 -8.95 -3.39 -12.67
C PHE A 123 -10.14 -4.19 -13.21
N GLY A 124 -10.73 -5.05 -12.38
CA GLY A 124 -11.79 -5.98 -12.74
C GLY A 124 -11.23 -7.32 -13.23
N ALA A 125 -11.88 -8.42 -12.85
CA ALA A 125 -11.52 -9.77 -13.31
C ALA A 125 -11.49 -9.87 -14.84
N ASP A 126 -12.41 -9.15 -15.50
CA ASP A 126 -12.53 -9.06 -16.96
C ASP A 126 -12.08 -7.70 -17.52
N ASN A 127 -11.16 -7.00 -16.82
CA ASN A 127 -10.66 -5.69 -17.21
C ASN A 127 -11.76 -4.62 -17.41
N SER A 128 -12.71 -4.57 -16.47
CA SER A 128 -13.78 -3.56 -16.46
C SER A 128 -13.26 -2.13 -16.29
N ALA A 129 -12.01 -1.94 -15.86
CA ALA A 129 -11.34 -0.64 -15.82
C ALA A 129 -10.96 -0.10 -17.21
N GLY A 130 -11.01 -0.92 -18.28
CA GLY A 130 -10.82 -0.44 -19.65
C GLY A 130 -9.37 -0.27 -20.09
N LEU A 131 -8.42 -0.98 -19.45
CA LEU A 131 -7.06 -1.05 -19.95
C LEU A 131 -7.05 -1.66 -21.36
N GLY A 132 -6.07 -1.29 -22.17
CA GLY A 132 -5.93 -1.76 -23.54
C GLY A 132 -5.63 -3.25 -23.52
N ALA A 133 -6.58 -4.05 -24.01
CA ALA A 133 -6.41 -5.49 -24.13
C ALA A 133 -5.59 -5.84 -25.39
N GLY A 134 -4.96 -7.01 -25.40
CA GLY A 134 -4.19 -7.48 -26.55
C GLY A 134 -3.21 -8.58 -26.19
N ASN A 135 -2.02 -8.56 -26.78
CA ASN A 135 -0.94 -9.46 -26.38
C ASN A 135 0.15 -8.72 -25.59
N ALA A 136 1.18 -9.43 -25.15
CA ALA A 136 2.29 -8.89 -24.36
C ALA A 136 2.99 -7.65 -24.99
N SER A 137 2.86 -7.44 -26.30
CA SER A 137 3.45 -6.30 -27.03
C SER A 137 2.48 -5.16 -27.34
N SER A 138 1.16 -5.40 -27.31
CA SER A 138 0.14 -4.40 -27.69
C SER A 138 -0.76 -3.96 -26.54
N ALA A 139 -0.98 -4.83 -25.56
CA ALA A 139 -1.78 -4.53 -24.38
C ALA A 139 -1.07 -3.52 -23.49
N ASP A 140 -1.84 -2.81 -22.68
CA ASP A 140 -1.28 -2.08 -21.56
C ASP A 140 -0.70 -3.03 -20.52
N VAL A 141 0.26 -2.53 -19.75
CA VAL A 141 0.95 -3.34 -18.75
C VAL A 141 0.89 -2.66 -17.40
N VAL A 142 0.45 -3.41 -16.40
CA VAL A 142 0.55 -3.06 -14.98
C VAL A 142 1.85 -3.63 -14.44
N TRP A 143 2.72 -2.76 -13.93
CA TRP A 143 3.99 -3.12 -13.34
C TRP A 143 3.87 -3.02 -11.83
N ILE A 144 3.97 -4.17 -11.16
CA ILE A 144 3.82 -4.30 -9.72
C ILE A 144 5.22 -4.56 -9.15
N PRO A 145 5.75 -3.70 -8.26
CA PRO A 145 7.03 -3.94 -7.62
C PRO A 145 7.10 -5.29 -6.91
N THR A 146 8.23 -5.96 -7.03
CA THR A 146 8.59 -7.17 -6.28
C THR A 146 9.96 -6.96 -5.62
N SER A 147 10.42 -7.91 -4.81
CA SER A 147 11.77 -7.87 -4.19
C SER A 147 12.90 -7.71 -5.22
N ASP A 148 12.71 -8.25 -6.43
CA ASP A 148 13.76 -8.37 -7.45
C ASP A 148 13.44 -7.62 -8.75
N GLY A 149 12.46 -6.70 -8.73
CA GLY A 149 12.07 -5.90 -9.88
C GLY A 149 10.57 -5.68 -9.98
N PHE A 150 9.97 -6.12 -11.08
CA PHE A 150 8.54 -5.91 -11.36
C PHE A 150 7.89 -7.14 -11.97
N SER A 151 6.72 -7.48 -11.45
CA SER A 151 5.76 -8.32 -12.16
C SER A 151 5.06 -7.50 -13.23
N GLN A 152 5.03 -8.00 -14.46
CA GLN A 152 4.45 -7.32 -15.63
C GLN A 152 3.16 -8.03 -16.05
N ILE A 153 2.03 -7.46 -15.67
CA ILE A 153 0.70 -8.04 -15.87
C ILE A 153 -0.06 -7.28 -16.96
N PHE A 154 -0.66 -7.98 -17.90
CA PHE A 154 -1.48 -7.40 -18.97
C PHE A 154 -2.78 -8.18 -19.14
N TYR A 155 -3.81 -7.55 -19.73
CA TYR A 155 -5.04 -8.25 -20.07
C TYR A 155 -4.99 -8.79 -21.49
N ASP A 156 -5.09 -10.11 -21.62
CA ASP A 156 -5.12 -10.81 -22.90
C ASP A 156 -6.54 -10.88 -23.45
N ASP A 157 -6.75 -10.45 -24.70
CA ASP A 157 -8.06 -10.46 -25.36
C ASP A 157 -8.46 -11.85 -25.90
N GLY A 158 -7.58 -12.84 -25.82
CA GLY A 158 -7.78 -14.19 -26.32
C GLY A 158 -7.71 -14.33 -27.84
N LEU A 159 -7.38 -13.26 -28.58
CA LEU A 159 -7.38 -13.24 -30.05
C LEU A 159 -6.05 -13.71 -30.66
N GLY A 160 -5.05 -14.02 -29.82
CA GLY A 160 -3.74 -14.53 -30.24
C GLY A 160 -3.76 -15.97 -30.76
N PHE A 161 -2.66 -16.39 -31.38
CA PHE A 161 -2.43 -17.78 -31.80
C PHE A 161 -1.33 -18.43 -30.93
N PRO A 162 -1.57 -19.61 -30.32
CA PRO A 162 -2.81 -20.38 -30.33
C PRO A 162 -3.94 -19.70 -29.51
N PRO A 163 -5.22 -19.96 -29.85
CA PRO A 163 -6.34 -19.35 -29.15
C PRO A 163 -6.37 -19.81 -27.69
N ARG A 164 -6.65 -18.85 -26.80
CA ARG A 164 -6.76 -19.06 -25.36
C ARG A 164 -7.89 -18.19 -24.80
N PRO A 165 -8.49 -18.55 -23.67
CA PRO A 165 -9.43 -17.67 -22.99
C PRO A 165 -8.79 -16.31 -22.71
N ALA A 166 -9.59 -15.25 -22.80
CA ALA A 166 -9.20 -13.93 -22.32
C ALA A 166 -8.87 -13.97 -20.82
N GLY A 167 -8.11 -12.99 -20.35
CA GLY A 167 -7.82 -12.85 -18.93
C GLY A 167 -6.46 -12.23 -18.65
N TRP A 168 -6.16 -12.05 -17.38
CA TRP A 168 -4.91 -11.45 -16.92
C TRP A 168 -3.74 -12.40 -17.10
N ARG A 169 -2.65 -11.94 -17.69
CA ARG A 169 -1.46 -12.75 -17.97
C ARG A 169 -0.20 -12.01 -17.55
N ALA A 170 0.83 -12.76 -17.20
CA ALA A 170 2.15 -12.21 -16.91
C ALA A 170 3.04 -12.33 -18.16
N ILE A 171 3.78 -11.27 -18.46
CA ILE A 171 4.79 -11.29 -19.54
C ILE A 171 5.86 -12.33 -19.18
N GLY A 172 6.06 -13.30 -20.06
CA GLY A 172 7.07 -14.36 -19.88
C GLY A 172 6.64 -15.56 -19.01
N ALA A 173 5.43 -15.57 -18.44
CA ALA A 173 4.98 -16.63 -17.52
C ALA A 173 3.89 -17.56 -18.09
N GLY A 174 3.66 -17.56 -19.40
CA GLY A 174 2.74 -18.48 -20.08
C GLY A 174 1.27 -18.02 -20.08
N ALA A 175 0.35 -18.96 -19.88
CA ALA A 175 -1.10 -18.75 -20.05
C ALA A 175 -1.92 -18.81 -18.76
N ALA A 176 -1.26 -18.93 -17.60
CA ALA A 176 -1.94 -18.93 -16.30
C ALA A 176 -2.62 -17.58 -16.05
N ASP A 177 -3.80 -17.62 -15.45
CA ASP A 177 -4.51 -16.40 -15.07
C ASP A 177 -3.82 -15.69 -13.90
N GLN A 178 -3.74 -14.36 -14.01
CA GLN A 178 -3.04 -13.47 -13.08
C GLN A 178 -3.99 -12.46 -12.43
N ALA A 179 -5.31 -12.70 -12.45
CA ALA A 179 -6.26 -11.82 -11.78
C ALA A 179 -6.00 -11.78 -10.26
N GLY A 180 -5.50 -12.88 -9.70
CA GLY A 180 -5.14 -13.03 -8.29
C GLY A 180 -3.76 -12.49 -7.91
N THR A 181 -3.01 -11.87 -8.82
CA THR A 181 -1.70 -11.29 -8.47
C THR A 181 -1.89 -10.19 -7.42
N SER A 182 -1.27 -10.37 -6.25
CA SER A 182 -1.29 -9.39 -5.15
C SER A 182 -0.57 -8.11 -5.54
N VAL A 183 -1.12 -6.98 -5.11
CA VAL A 183 -0.49 -5.67 -5.15
C VAL A 183 -0.25 -5.24 -3.71
N PRO A 184 1.02 -5.19 -3.27
CA PRO A 184 1.34 -4.77 -1.90
C PRO A 184 0.77 -3.37 -1.64
N PHE A 185 0.14 -3.19 -0.49
CA PHE A 185 -0.56 -1.94 -0.19
C PHE A 185 0.38 -0.72 -0.09
N THR A 186 1.66 -0.95 0.24
CA THR A 186 2.70 0.06 0.32
C THR A 186 3.27 0.45 -1.04
N ALA A 187 3.03 -0.37 -2.07
CA ALA A 187 3.69 -0.23 -3.35
C ALA A 187 2.97 0.76 -4.26
N GLY A 188 3.74 1.67 -4.84
CA GLY A 188 3.32 2.41 -6.02
C GLY A 188 3.43 1.49 -7.25
N ILE A 189 2.37 1.40 -8.05
CA ILE A 189 2.35 0.61 -9.29
C ILE A 189 2.54 1.51 -10.50
N PHE A 190 3.09 0.98 -11.59
CA PHE A 190 3.05 1.68 -12.87
C PHE A 190 1.98 1.11 -13.78
N VAL A 191 1.27 1.99 -14.46
CA VAL A 191 0.47 1.65 -15.64
C VAL A 191 1.22 2.16 -16.86
N GLN A 192 1.70 1.23 -17.68
CA GLN A 192 2.20 1.49 -19.02
C GLN A 192 1.03 1.47 -19.99
N ARG A 193 0.48 2.65 -20.30
CA ARG A 193 -0.58 2.81 -21.28
C ARG A 193 0.04 2.87 -22.67
N ARG A 194 -0.25 1.88 -23.50
CA ARG A 194 0.21 1.79 -24.90
C ARG A 194 -0.80 2.37 -25.88
N GLN A 195 -1.99 2.69 -25.41
CA GLN A 195 -2.98 3.41 -26.21
C GLN A 195 -2.69 4.91 -26.20
N ALA A 196 -3.06 5.60 -27.28
CA ALA A 196 -2.83 7.03 -27.41
C ALA A 196 -3.73 7.89 -26.51
N ALA A 197 -4.89 7.37 -26.13
CA ALA A 197 -5.82 8.07 -25.25
C ALA A 197 -5.49 7.80 -23.78
N ASP A 198 -5.60 8.87 -22.98
CA ASP A 198 -5.62 8.79 -21.52
C ASP A 198 -6.77 7.88 -21.05
N LEU A 199 -6.60 7.28 -19.88
CA LEU A 199 -7.61 6.44 -19.23
C LEU A 199 -7.71 6.83 -17.76
N ASP A 200 -8.92 7.20 -17.33
CA ASP A 200 -9.21 7.38 -15.90
C ASP A 200 -9.57 6.04 -15.28
N ILE A 201 -8.83 5.67 -14.24
CA ILE A 201 -9.01 4.46 -13.46
C ILE A 201 -9.60 4.87 -12.12
N VAL A 202 -10.73 4.27 -11.74
CA VAL A 202 -11.40 4.53 -10.47
C VAL A 202 -11.10 3.39 -9.51
N PHE A 203 -10.33 3.68 -8.47
CA PHE A 203 -10.12 2.76 -7.36
C PHE A 203 -11.20 2.97 -6.31
N VAL A 204 -11.84 1.89 -5.87
CA VAL A 204 -12.88 1.90 -4.84
C VAL A 204 -12.50 0.90 -3.76
N GLY A 205 -12.58 1.30 -2.50
CA GLY A 205 -12.31 0.39 -1.38
C GLY A 205 -12.23 1.13 -0.05
N HIS A 206 -11.75 0.42 0.97
CA HIS A 206 -11.59 0.99 2.31
C HIS A 206 -10.39 1.93 2.35
N VAL A 207 -10.59 3.08 2.97
CA VAL A 207 -9.55 4.08 3.21
C VAL A 207 -8.86 3.76 4.54
N ARG A 208 -7.53 3.90 4.56
CA ARG A 208 -6.76 3.87 5.81
C ARG A 208 -6.67 5.26 6.41
N THR A 209 -6.79 5.29 7.74
CA THR A 209 -6.84 6.52 8.54
C THR A 209 -5.74 6.54 9.58
N GLU A 210 -4.71 5.68 9.42
CA GLU A 210 -3.58 5.53 10.33
C GLU A 210 -2.26 5.86 9.62
N ALA A 211 -1.30 6.41 10.38
CA ALA A 211 0.04 6.63 9.87
C ALA A 211 0.64 5.29 9.43
N THR A 212 1.29 5.30 8.27
CA THR A 212 1.90 4.10 7.70
C THR A 212 3.40 4.31 7.54
N SER A 213 4.16 3.33 8.03
CA SER A 213 5.60 3.28 7.91
C SER A 213 6.00 2.23 6.87
N PHE A 214 6.96 2.60 6.02
CA PHE A 214 7.45 1.78 4.92
C PHE A 214 8.92 1.47 5.17
N SER A 215 9.35 0.27 4.83
CA SER A 215 10.77 -0.03 4.64
C SER A 215 11.17 0.49 3.26
N VAL A 216 12.35 1.11 3.18
CA VAL A 216 12.93 1.58 1.93
C VAL A 216 14.39 1.16 1.85
N ASP A 217 14.78 0.68 0.68
CA ASP A 217 16.14 0.27 0.37
C ASP A 217 16.94 1.43 -0.24
N SER A 218 18.25 1.25 -0.38
CA SER A 218 19.06 2.16 -1.20
C SER A 218 18.60 2.11 -2.67
N GLY A 219 18.63 3.24 -3.36
CA GLY A 219 18.12 3.35 -4.73
C GLY A 219 16.65 3.77 -4.80
N PHE A 220 15.93 3.32 -5.83
CA PHE A 220 14.55 3.73 -6.07
C PHE A 220 13.55 2.84 -5.33
N ASN A 221 12.67 3.47 -4.57
CA ASN A 221 11.56 2.85 -3.87
C ASN A 221 10.26 3.46 -4.37
N PHE A 222 9.35 2.65 -4.90
CA PHE A 222 8.06 3.11 -5.44
C PHE A 222 6.97 2.91 -4.40
N LEU A 223 6.47 4.02 -3.87
CA LEU A 223 5.63 4.03 -2.69
C LEU A 223 4.24 4.55 -3.03
N ASN A 224 3.29 4.00 -2.30
CA ASN A 224 1.94 4.50 -2.20
C ASN A 224 1.88 5.54 -1.07
N ARG A 225 1.24 6.68 -1.32
CA ARG A 225 0.98 7.70 -0.29
C ARG A 225 0.01 7.19 0.77
N VAL A 226 -0.76 6.14 0.47
CA VAL A 226 -1.79 5.50 1.31
C VAL A 226 -3.01 6.38 1.55
N LEU A 227 -2.83 7.69 1.65
CA LEU A 227 -3.89 8.67 1.84
C LEU A 227 -4.59 9.00 0.51
N PRO A 228 -5.94 8.94 0.46
CA PRO A 228 -6.71 9.21 -0.76
C PRO A 228 -6.75 10.70 -1.12
N VAL A 229 -6.31 11.57 -0.23
CA VAL A 229 -6.30 13.03 -0.40
C VAL A 229 -4.89 13.56 -0.62
N GLY A 230 -4.78 14.63 -1.40
CA GLY A 230 -3.52 15.35 -1.61
C GLY A 230 -2.91 15.83 -0.29
N VAL A 231 -1.63 15.55 -0.09
CA VAL A 231 -0.85 16.02 1.08
C VAL A 231 0.30 16.88 0.59
N ALA A 232 0.47 18.06 1.19
CA ALA A 232 1.60 18.92 0.87
C ALA A 232 2.90 18.30 1.41
N LEU A 233 4.03 18.47 0.71
CA LEU A 233 5.32 17.89 1.11
C LEU A 233 5.69 18.19 2.57
N ALA A 234 5.45 19.42 3.03
CA ALA A 234 5.73 19.82 4.43
C ALA A 234 4.84 19.11 5.46
N ASP A 235 3.66 18.63 5.07
CA ASP A 235 2.73 17.94 5.96
C ASP A 235 2.96 16.42 5.99
N THR A 236 3.80 15.89 5.08
CA THR A 236 4.09 14.45 5.01
C THR A 236 4.99 13.97 6.15
N GLY A 237 5.82 14.85 6.72
CA GLY A 237 6.85 14.49 7.70
C GLY A 237 8.03 13.67 7.16
N ILE A 238 8.09 13.42 5.84
CA ILE A 238 9.13 12.61 5.18
C ILE A 238 10.53 13.18 5.43
N GLU A 239 10.67 14.50 5.60
CA GLU A 239 11.94 15.17 5.87
C GLU A 239 12.67 14.69 7.13
N ASN A 240 11.96 14.03 8.04
CA ASN A 240 12.51 13.45 9.27
C ASN A 240 13.17 12.08 9.04
N PHE A 241 12.93 11.46 7.89
CA PHE A 241 13.35 10.09 7.59
C PHE A 241 14.33 9.98 6.44
N ILE A 242 14.59 11.07 5.71
CA ILE A 242 15.43 11.09 4.51
C ILE A 242 16.77 11.78 4.76
N ALA A 243 17.77 11.42 3.94
CA ALA A 243 19.04 12.14 3.93
C ALA A 243 18.82 13.57 3.38
N LYS A 244 19.14 14.56 4.21
CA LYS A 244 19.02 15.98 3.86
C LYS A 244 20.29 16.46 3.14
N GLY A 245 20.14 17.41 2.22
CA GLY A 245 21.28 17.97 1.50
C GLY A 245 20.87 18.73 0.24
N ASN A 246 21.68 18.62 -0.81
CA ASN A 246 21.36 19.14 -2.13
C ASN A 246 20.90 18.01 -3.07
N ASN A 247 20.58 18.33 -4.33
CA ASN A 247 20.16 17.35 -5.32
C ASN A 247 21.21 16.24 -5.62
N GLY A 248 22.47 16.43 -5.23
CA GLY A 248 23.55 15.45 -5.38
C GLY A 248 23.68 14.52 -4.17
N ALA A 249 23.61 15.06 -2.94
CA ALA A 249 23.87 14.31 -1.71
C ALA A 249 22.61 13.87 -0.93
N GLY A 250 21.53 14.63 -1.01
CA GLY A 250 20.26 14.30 -0.35
C GLY A 250 19.43 13.28 -1.14
N ASP A 251 18.54 12.59 -0.43
CA ASP A 251 17.51 11.75 -1.05
C ASP A 251 16.58 12.61 -1.91
N LEU A 252 16.05 12.02 -2.98
CA LEU A 252 15.11 12.70 -3.88
C LEU A 252 13.72 12.07 -3.81
N ILE A 253 12.69 12.92 -3.72
CA ILE A 253 11.29 12.54 -3.87
C ILE A 253 10.89 12.82 -5.32
N TRP A 254 10.53 11.77 -6.05
CA TRP A 254 10.04 11.83 -7.42
C TRP A 254 8.52 11.73 -7.40
N SER A 255 7.84 12.84 -7.67
CA SER A 255 6.38 12.88 -7.73
C SER A 255 5.95 13.08 -9.19
N PRO A 256 5.07 12.23 -9.75
CA PRO A 256 4.42 12.49 -11.03
C PRO A 256 3.90 13.93 -11.13
N ASP A 257 4.13 14.57 -12.27
CA ASP A 257 3.73 15.96 -12.54
C ASP A 257 2.38 16.09 -13.25
N GLY A 258 1.69 14.96 -13.49
CA GLY A 258 0.43 14.88 -14.23
C GLY A 258 0.57 14.95 -15.76
N ASN A 259 1.77 15.20 -16.28
CA ASN A 259 2.07 15.34 -17.71
C ASN A 259 2.92 14.19 -18.26
N GLY A 260 3.03 13.09 -17.52
CA GLY A 260 3.87 11.94 -17.86
C GLY A 260 5.35 12.09 -17.46
N GLY A 261 5.69 13.18 -16.75
CA GLY A 261 7.01 13.42 -16.16
C GLY A 261 7.00 13.35 -14.63
N TYR A 262 8.10 13.79 -14.02
CA TYR A 262 8.28 13.81 -12.58
C TYR A 262 8.87 15.14 -12.13
N ALA A 263 8.25 15.73 -11.12
CA ALA A 263 8.90 16.73 -10.28
C ALA A 263 9.83 16.03 -9.28
N GLN A 264 11.03 16.57 -9.08
CA GLN A 264 12.01 16.04 -8.15
C GLN A 264 12.20 17.02 -7.00
N TYR A 265 12.04 16.55 -5.78
CA TYR A 265 12.17 17.34 -4.56
C TYR A 265 13.26 16.80 -3.65
N TYR A 266 13.90 17.68 -2.88
CA TYR A 266 14.86 17.32 -1.84
C TYR A 266 14.68 18.25 -0.65
N TYR A 267 15.06 17.80 0.55
CA TYR A 267 15.04 18.63 1.75
C TYR A 267 16.45 19.07 2.13
N THR A 268 16.60 20.34 2.50
CA THR A 268 17.85 20.90 3.01
C THR A 268 17.64 21.57 4.36
N ASP A 269 18.58 21.42 5.30
CA ASP A 269 18.61 22.19 6.55
C ASP A 269 19.12 23.64 6.36
N GLY A 270 19.43 24.00 5.11
CA GLY A 270 19.98 25.29 4.73
C GLY A 270 21.52 25.29 4.68
N GLY A 271 22.09 26.28 3.99
CA GLY A 271 23.52 26.35 3.73
C GLY A 271 23.95 25.50 2.52
N GLY A 272 25.20 25.01 2.53
CA GLY A 272 25.77 24.21 1.45
C GLY A 272 26.19 25.02 0.20
N PHE A 273 26.63 24.29 -0.84
CA PHE A 273 26.90 24.85 -2.17
C PHE A 273 26.13 24.05 -3.24
N PRO A 274 25.33 24.70 -4.10
CA PRO A 274 24.97 26.12 -4.04
C PRO A 274 24.18 26.46 -2.75
N PRO A 275 24.28 27.69 -2.22
CA PRO A 275 23.56 28.07 -1.01
C PRO A 275 22.05 27.94 -1.20
N ALA A 276 21.39 27.32 -0.23
CA ALA A 276 19.94 27.22 -0.17
C ALA A 276 19.44 27.58 1.23
N SER A 277 18.24 28.16 1.32
CA SER A 277 17.49 28.30 2.56
C SER A 277 16.94 26.95 3.02
N LYS A 278 16.73 26.79 4.32
CA LYS A 278 16.12 25.57 4.88
C LYS A 278 14.74 25.33 4.26
N GLY A 279 14.42 24.08 3.94
CA GLY A 279 13.09 23.68 3.47
C GLY A 279 13.13 22.67 2.32
N TRP A 280 11.96 22.44 1.73
CA TRP A 280 11.80 21.60 0.56
C TRP A 280 12.21 22.38 -0.69
N LYS A 281 12.94 21.74 -1.60
CA LYS A 281 13.45 22.37 -2.83
C LYS A 281 13.14 21.49 -4.02
N ALA A 282 12.91 22.10 -5.18
CA ALA A 282 12.79 21.37 -6.44
C ALA A 282 14.10 21.40 -7.23
N VAL A 283 14.46 20.28 -7.85
CA VAL A 283 15.62 20.18 -8.73
C VAL A 283 15.41 21.13 -9.93
N GLY A 284 16.38 22.02 -10.16
CA GLY A 284 16.33 22.98 -11.27
C GLY A 284 15.46 24.22 -11.03
N ALA A 285 14.85 24.38 -9.85
CA ALA A 285 13.93 25.50 -9.54
C ALA A 285 14.54 26.61 -8.66
N GLY A 286 15.85 26.58 -8.40
CA GLY A 286 16.51 27.54 -7.51
C GLY A 286 16.19 27.31 -6.03
N ASP A 287 16.16 28.38 -5.24
CA ASP A 287 16.01 28.33 -3.77
C ASP A 287 14.57 28.55 -3.26
N ALA A 288 13.56 28.47 -4.13
CA ALA A 288 12.17 28.56 -3.71
C ALA A 288 11.80 27.37 -2.81
N ASP A 289 11.14 27.63 -1.68
CA ASP A 289 10.57 26.57 -0.84
C ASP A 289 9.37 25.91 -1.55
N LYS A 290 9.37 24.59 -1.53
CA LYS A 290 8.39 23.70 -2.19
C LYS A 290 7.55 22.90 -1.20
N GLY A 291 7.58 23.26 0.09
CA GLY A 291 6.81 22.56 1.11
C GLY A 291 5.30 22.52 0.85
N GLY A 292 4.76 23.51 0.13
CA GLY A 292 3.34 23.57 -0.23
C GLY A 292 2.95 22.79 -1.50
N GLU A 293 3.88 22.13 -2.17
CA GLU A 293 3.55 21.31 -3.35
C GLU A 293 2.90 19.99 -2.91
N THR A 294 1.84 19.59 -3.60
CA THR A 294 1.10 18.36 -3.30
C THR A 294 1.88 17.14 -3.81
N LEU A 295 2.16 16.19 -2.92
CA LEU A 295 2.71 14.89 -3.29
C LEU A 295 1.64 14.07 -4.00
N ALA A 296 1.98 13.43 -5.13
CA ALA A 296 1.06 12.55 -5.85
C ALA A 296 0.69 11.29 -5.04
N SER A 297 -0.32 10.55 -5.49
CA SER A 297 -0.76 9.29 -4.86
C SER A 297 0.34 8.23 -4.86
N GLY A 298 1.04 8.07 -5.98
CA GLY A 298 2.22 7.24 -6.12
C GLY A 298 3.43 8.14 -6.31
N TYR A 299 4.50 7.87 -5.59
CA TYR A 299 5.74 8.62 -5.68
C TYR A 299 6.92 7.68 -5.50
N ALA A 300 8.12 8.13 -5.86
CA ALA A 300 9.33 7.37 -5.59
C ALA A 300 10.25 8.11 -4.64
N ILE A 301 10.92 7.37 -3.76
CA ILE A 301 12.06 7.86 -2.99
C ILE A 301 13.30 7.26 -3.62
N GLN A 302 14.15 8.13 -4.17
CA GLN A 302 15.52 7.77 -4.51
C GLN A 302 16.40 7.99 -3.28
N ARG A 303 16.60 6.92 -2.52
CA ARG A 303 17.43 6.89 -1.33
C ARG A 303 18.90 6.76 -1.73
N LYS A 304 19.71 7.72 -1.29
CA LYS A 304 21.16 7.74 -1.52
C LYS A 304 21.95 7.26 -0.29
N GLY A 305 21.30 7.24 0.88
CA GLY A 305 21.85 6.62 2.08
C GLY A 305 21.55 5.13 2.17
N ASP A 306 21.80 4.57 3.35
CA ASP A 306 21.50 3.18 3.69
C ASP A 306 19.99 2.93 3.79
N ALA A 307 19.59 1.66 3.68
CA ALA A 307 18.20 1.24 3.88
C ALA A 307 17.68 1.70 5.26
N GLY A 308 16.37 1.95 5.35
CA GLY A 308 15.74 2.40 6.58
C GLY A 308 14.23 2.42 6.48
N SER A 309 13.57 3.15 7.39
CA SER A 309 12.12 3.33 7.33
C SER A 309 11.76 4.78 7.02
N VAL A 310 10.64 4.97 6.32
CA VAL A 310 10.02 6.27 6.07
C VAL A 310 8.56 6.16 6.50
N SER A 311 8.10 7.14 7.27
CA SER A 311 6.68 7.25 7.64
C SER A 311 6.07 8.46 6.95
N VAL A 312 4.82 8.30 6.50
CA VAL A 312 4.00 9.43 6.05
C VAL A 312 3.00 9.74 7.14
N ALA A 313 3.08 10.96 7.66
CA ALA A 313 2.15 11.46 8.65
C ALA A 313 0.76 11.67 8.04
N ILE A 314 -0.26 11.55 8.87
CA ILE A 314 -1.60 11.99 8.52
C ILE A 314 -1.67 13.49 8.83
N PRO A 315 -2.04 14.33 7.85
CA PRO A 315 -2.25 15.75 8.10
C PRO A 315 -3.20 15.98 9.28
N ASN A 316 -2.79 16.84 10.21
CA ASN A 316 -3.66 17.27 11.29
C ASN A 316 -4.90 17.95 10.71
N GLY A 317 -6.09 17.46 11.06
CA GLY A 317 -7.36 18.06 10.63
C GLY A 317 -8.00 17.46 9.37
N LEU A 318 -7.57 16.27 8.93
CA LEU A 318 -8.41 15.44 8.09
C LEU A 318 -9.57 14.88 8.92
N ASP A 319 -10.67 15.64 8.96
CA ASP A 319 -11.97 15.13 9.36
C ASP A 319 -12.45 14.23 8.19
N LEU A 320 -12.32 12.91 8.36
CA LEU A 320 -12.80 11.90 7.40
C LEU A 320 -14.22 11.45 7.79
#